data_AF-A0AAE3LSJ9-F1
#
_entry.id   AF-A0AAE3LSJ9-F1
#
_cell.length_a   1.000
_cell.length_b   1.000
_cell.length_c   1.000
_cell.angle_alpha   90.00
_cell.angle_beta   90.00
_cell.angle_gamma   90.00
#
_symmetry.space_group_name_H-M   'P 1'
#
loop_
_entity.id
_entity.type
_entity.pdbx_description
1 polymer ?
#
loop_
_entity_poly.entity_id
_entity_poly.type
_entity_poly.pdbx_seq_one_letter_code
_entity_poly.pdbx_strand_id
1 'polypeptide(L)'
;MTKPEPPFQSPEIAAVFAGFPAGVRPTLLAVRELLFAEARADSEVGEVSETLKWGQPSYVPTRANTGTPLRLGVAKTGEAAVFVHCQTTVVHDFQNLFPDAFAYEGNRAVLLADLNEERRAGLRMLIRSCLRYKL
;
A
#
# COMPACT_ATOMS: atom_id res chain seq x y z
N MET A 1 -5.48 -19.64 11.57
CA MET A 1 -5.08 -18.25 11.24
C MET A 1 -3.78 -18.33 10.48
N THR A 2 -3.79 -18.03 9.18
CA THR A 2 -2.58 -18.01 8.35
C THR A 2 -1.63 -16.94 8.88
N LYS A 3 -0.36 -17.30 9.09
CA LYS A 3 0.69 -16.37 9.49
C LYS A 3 0.88 -15.33 8.36
N PRO A 4 1.03 -14.03 8.65
CA PRO A 4 1.30 -13.05 7.60
C PRO A 4 2.60 -13.41 6.88
N GLU A 5 2.57 -13.40 5.55
CA GLU A 5 3.73 -13.61 4.70
C GLU A 5 4.00 -12.35 3.87
N PRO A 6 5.21 -11.77 3.92
CA PRO A 6 6.30 -12.07 4.86
C PRO A 6 5.92 -11.78 6.33
N PRO A 7 6.67 -12.26 7.33
CA PRO A 7 6.45 -11.84 8.72
C PRO A 7 6.53 -10.31 8.87
N PHE A 8 5.87 -9.76 9.89
CA PHE A 8 6.01 -8.34 10.24
C PHE A 8 7.44 -8.04 10.66
N GLN A 9 7.98 -6.89 10.22
CA GLN A 9 9.34 -6.49 10.58
C GLN A 9 9.49 -6.06 12.06
N SER A 10 8.38 -5.74 12.74
CA SER A 10 8.38 -5.44 14.17
C SER A 10 7.07 -5.85 14.89
N PRO A 11 7.11 -6.09 16.22
CA PRO A 11 5.92 -6.35 17.02
C PRO A 11 4.90 -5.20 17.01
N GLU A 12 5.36 -3.96 16.94
CA GLU A 12 4.51 -2.76 16.91
C GLU A 12 3.67 -2.74 15.63
N ILE A 13 4.25 -3.11 14.49
CA ILE A 13 3.51 -3.23 13.23
C ILE A 13 2.47 -4.34 13.35
N ALA A 14 2.83 -5.49 13.92
CA ALA A 14 1.89 -6.58 14.15
C ALA A 14 0.70 -6.13 15.03
N ALA A 15 0.97 -5.35 16.08
CA ALA A 15 -0.05 -4.79 16.95
C ALA A 15 -0.97 -3.80 16.22
N VAL A 16 -0.41 -2.94 15.36
CA VAL A 16 -1.21 -2.02 14.52
C VAL A 16 -2.13 -2.81 13.58
N PHE A 17 -1.62 -3.85 12.91
CA PHE A 17 -2.47 -4.70 12.07
C PHE A 17 -3.54 -5.43 12.87
N ALA A 18 -3.22 -5.91 14.08
CA ALA A 18 -4.17 -6.56 14.96
C ALA A 18 -5.30 -5.60 15.39
N GLY A 19 -4.98 -4.31 15.57
CA GLY A 19 -5.89 -3.25 15.95
C GLY A 19 -6.78 -2.70 14.83
N PHE A 20 -6.54 -3.03 13.56
CA PHE A 20 -7.45 -2.62 12.48
C PHE A 20 -8.83 -3.29 12.61
N PRO A 21 -9.92 -2.60 12.20
CA PRO A 21 -11.25 -3.19 12.20
C PRO A 21 -11.29 -4.51 11.43
N ALA A 22 -12.06 -5.48 11.94
CA ALA A 22 -12.08 -6.84 11.40
C ALA A 22 -12.49 -6.91 9.92
N GLY A 23 -13.34 -5.98 9.46
CA GLY A 23 -13.79 -5.90 8.06
C GLY A 23 -12.72 -5.41 7.07
N VAL A 24 -11.76 -4.58 7.52
CA VAL A 24 -10.74 -3.99 6.63
C VAL A 24 -9.38 -4.68 6.74
N ARG A 25 -9.10 -5.31 7.89
CA ARG A 25 -7.82 -5.97 8.16
C ARG A 25 -7.42 -7.01 7.10
N PRO A 26 -8.31 -7.88 6.57
CA PRO A 26 -7.95 -8.82 5.51
C PRO A 26 -7.49 -8.11 4.23
N THR A 27 -8.16 -7.04 3.83
CA THR A 27 -7.79 -6.23 2.66
C THR A 27 -6.40 -5.60 2.85
N LEU A 28 -6.14 -5.01 4.02
CA LEU A 28 -4.83 -4.40 4.30
C LEU A 28 -3.70 -5.44 4.33
N LEU A 29 -3.95 -6.64 4.85
CA LEU A 29 -2.98 -7.75 4.80
C LEU A 29 -2.72 -8.23 3.38
N ALA A 30 -3.76 -8.34 2.55
CA ALA A 30 -3.61 -8.70 1.13
C ALA A 30 -2.80 -7.65 0.37
N VAL A 31 -3.05 -6.35 0.61
CA VAL A 31 -2.28 -5.27 -0.01
C VAL A 31 -0.81 -5.35 0.41
N ARG A 32 -0.54 -5.62 1.69
CA ARG A 32 0.83 -5.81 2.20
C ARG A 32 1.54 -6.97 1.49
N GLU A 33 0.86 -8.11 1.33
CA GLU A 33 1.41 -9.26 0.61
C GLU A 33 1.73 -8.91 -0.86
N LEU A 34 0.80 -8.23 -1.55
CA LEU A 34 1.01 -7.73 -2.91
C LEU A 34 2.23 -6.81 -2.99
N LEU A 35 2.39 -5.91 -2.03
CA LEU A 35 3.50 -4.96 -2.00
C LEU A 35 4.86 -5.65 -1.91
N PHE A 36 5.00 -6.62 -1.00
CA PHE A 36 6.24 -7.38 -0.89
C PHE A 36 6.48 -8.29 -2.10
N ALA A 37 5.43 -8.85 -2.69
CA ALA A 37 5.54 -9.63 -3.92
C ALA A 37 6.04 -8.78 -5.09
N GLU A 38 5.50 -7.57 -5.28
CA GLU A 38 5.96 -6.64 -6.34
C GLU A 38 7.40 -6.17 -6.12
N ALA A 39 7.76 -5.84 -4.87
CA ALA A 39 9.13 -5.45 -4.55
C ALA A 39 10.13 -6.57 -4.84
N ARG A 40 9.80 -7.84 -4.49
CA ARG A 40 10.65 -9.00 -4.78
C ARG A 40 10.78 -9.29 -6.27
N ALA A 41 9.75 -8.99 -7.06
CA ALA A 41 9.75 -9.22 -8.50
C ALA A 41 10.58 -8.19 -9.26
N ASP A 42 10.86 -7.02 -8.67
CA ASP A 42 11.64 -5.94 -9.27
C ASP A 42 13.02 -5.83 -8.61
N SER A 43 14.05 -6.34 -9.30
CA SER A 43 15.43 -6.33 -8.81
C SER A 43 16.02 -4.94 -8.62
N GLU A 44 15.46 -3.91 -9.27
CA GLU A 44 15.92 -2.54 -9.07
C GLU A 44 15.29 -1.88 -7.83
N VAL A 45 14.13 -2.35 -7.38
CA VAL A 45 13.50 -1.96 -6.11
C VAL A 45 14.26 -2.58 -4.94
N GLY A 46 14.50 -3.89 -5.01
CA GLY A 46 15.17 -4.64 -3.95
C GLY A 46 14.32 -4.79 -2.69
N GLU A 47 14.95 -4.67 -1.52
CA GLU A 47 14.26 -4.83 -0.24
C GLU A 47 13.39 -3.61 0.09
N VAL A 48 12.28 -3.87 0.79
CA VAL A 48 11.38 -2.84 1.31
C VAL A 48 11.44 -2.81 2.83
N SER A 49 11.64 -1.62 3.38
CA SER A 49 11.52 -1.35 4.81
C SER A 49 10.06 -1.13 5.18
N GLU A 50 9.62 -1.78 6.25
CA GLU A 50 8.31 -1.63 6.88
C GLU A 50 8.49 -0.91 8.22
N THR A 51 7.91 0.27 8.35
CA THR A 51 8.01 1.15 9.54
C THR A 51 6.64 1.69 9.92
N LEU A 52 6.54 2.38 11.06
CA LEU A 52 5.34 3.13 11.41
C LEU A 52 5.52 4.63 11.15
N LYS A 53 4.60 5.23 10.41
CA LYS A 53 4.51 6.69 10.23
C LYS A 53 3.09 7.15 10.54
N TRP A 54 2.95 8.08 11.47
CA TRP A 54 1.64 8.58 11.94
C TRP A 54 0.71 7.46 12.42
N GLY A 55 1.26 6.45 13.09
CA GLY A 55 0.51 5.27 13.57
C GLY A 55 0.08 4.29 12.47
N GLN A 56 0.51 4.48 11.22
CA GLN A 56 0.17 3.62 10.09
C GLN A 56 1.42 2.85 9.60
N PRO A 57 1.27 1.58 9.16
CA PRO A 57 2.32 0.87 8.45
C PRO A 57 2.72 1.61 7.18
N SER A 58 4.00 1.86 7.03
CA SER A 58 4.63 2.59 5.94
C SER A 58 5.73 1.75 5.32
N TYR A 59 5.73 1.71 3.99
CA TYR A 59 6.59 0.89 3.16
C TYR A 59 7.38 1.78 2.22
N VAL A 60 8.69 1.56 2.12
CA VAL A 60 9.56 2.28 1.19
C VAL A 60 10.74 1.39 0.81
N PRO A 61 11.22 1.41 -0.44
CA PRO A 61 12.45 0.72 -0.80
C PRO A 61 13.60 1.13 0.13
N THR A 62 14.44 0.19 0.56
CA THR A 62 15.61 0.47 1.40
C THR A 62 16.67 1.26 0.64
N ARG A 63 16.72 1.11 -0.68
CA ARG A 63 17.59 1.88 -1.57
C ARG A 63 17.07 3.31 -1.68
N ALA A 64 17.94 4.27 -1.34
CA ALA A 64 17.63 5.70 -1.46
C ALA A 64 17.21 6.08 -2.89
N ASN A 65 16.31 7.07 -3.01
CA ASN A 65 15.83 7.64 -4.26
C ASN A 65 15.28 6.61 -5.27
N THR A 66 14.73 5.50 -4.78
CA THR A 66 14.16 4.44 -5.64
C THR A 66 12.65 4.55 -5.76
N GLY A 67 11.96 4.89 -4.67
CA GLY A 67 10.51 5.00 -4.63
C GLY A 67 10.03 6.05 -3.62
N THR A 68 8.71 6.27 -3.63
CA THR A 68 8.00 7.07 -2.62
C THR A 68 7.38 6.15 -1.55
N PRO A 69 7.25 6.61 -0.29
CA PRO A 69 6.55 5.84 0.73
C PRO A 69 5.09 5.57 0.37
N LEU A 70 4.66 4.34 0.62
CA LEU A 70 3.27 3.89 0.57
C LEU A 70 2.84 3.53 1.99
N ARG A 71 1.67 3.98 2.45
CA ARG A 71 1.11 3.63 3.76
C ARG A 71 -0.19 2.88 3.63
N LEU A 72 -0.48 2.02 4.60
CA LEU A 72 -1.73 1.29 4.70
C LEU A 72 -2.52 1.77 5.90
N GLY A 73 -3.83 1.92 5.74
CA GLY A 73 -4.68 2.36 6.85
C GLY A 73 -6.15 2.36 6.52
N VAL A 74 -6.91 3.06 7.35
CA VAL A 74 -8.36 3.20 7.19
C VAL A 74 -8.64 4.65 6.79
N ALA A 75 -9.40 4.84 5.72
CA ALA A 75 -9.86 6.15 5.29
C ALA A 75 -10.92 6.71 6.24
N LYS A 76 -11.24 8.01 6.08
CA LYS A 76 -12.29 8.65 6.90
C LYS A 76 -13.67 8.00 6.69
N THR A 77 -13.89 7.40 5.54
CA THR A 77 -15.11 6.66 5.19
C THR A 77 -15.19 5.29 5.88
N GLY A 78 -14.13 4.83 6.53
CA GLY A 78 -14.05 3.53 7.20
C GLY A 78 -13.51 2.40 6.33
N GLU A 79 -13.21 2.66 5.05
CA GLU A 79 -12.68 1.68 4.11
C GLU A 79 -11.17 1.48 4.28
N ALA A 80 -10.67 0.31 3.87
CA ALA A 80 -9.23 0.11 3.70
C ALA A 80 -8.69 1.08 2.65
N ALA A 81 -7.49 1.61 2.84
CA ALA A 81 -6.90 2.56 1.92
C ALA A 81 -5.38 2.42 1.81
N VAL A 82 -4.90 2.73 0.61
CA VAL A 82 -3.49 2.94 0.32
C VAL A 82 -3.24 4.43 0.23
N PHE A 83 -2.37 4.95 1.09
CA PHE A 83 -1.99 6.36 1.09
C PHE A 83 -0.61 6.52 0.45
N VAL A 84 -0.49 7.48 -0.46
CA VAL A 84 0.77 7.83 -1.13
C VAL A 84 1.15 9.27 -0.77
N HIS A 85 2.43 9.61 -0.93
CA HIS A 85 2.89 10.97 -0.70
C HIS A 85 2.18 11.96 -1.63
N CYS A 86 1.48 12.94 -1.06
CA CYS A 86 0.56 13.82 -1.80
C CYS A 86 1.24 14.82 -2.76
N GLN A 87 2.56 14.99 -2.66
CA GLN A 87 3.32 15.81 -3.62
C GLN A 87 3.78 15.04 -4.85
N THR A 88 3.45 13.74 -4.94
CA THR A 88 3.72 12.92 -6.13
C THR A 88 2.52 12.93 -7.07
N THR A 89 2.75 12.61 -8.35
CA THR A 89 1.65 12.44 -9.32
C THR A 89 1.03 11.06 -9.27
N VAL A 90 1.58 10.12 -8.49
CA VAL A 90 1.21 8.69 -8.53
C VAL A 90 -0.30 8.45 -8.42
N VAL A 91 -0.97 9.07 -7.46
CA VAL A 91 -2.43 8.90 -7.29
C VAL A 91 -3.21 9.57 -8.42
N HIS A 92 -2.75 10.73 -8.88
CA HIS A 92 -3.37 11.44 -9.99
C HIS A 92 -3.28 10.65 -11.30
N ASP A 93 -2.09 10.14 -11.62
CA ASP A 93 -1.86 9.32 -12.81
C ASP A 93 -2.65 8.01 -12.74
N PHE A 94 -2.70 7.40 -11.56
CA PHE A 94 -3.49 6.20 -11.33
C PHE A 94 -4.99 6.44 -11.49
N GLN A 95 -5.50 7.58 -10.99
CA GLN A 95 -6.89 7.99 -11.18
C GLN A 95 -7.24 8.20 -12.66
N ASN A 96 -6.32 8.75 -13.46
CA ASN A 96 -6.54 8.92 -14.90
C ASN A 96 -6.61 7.58 -15.65
N LEU A 97 -5.87 6.57 -15.19
CA LEU A 97 -5.89 5.22 -15.76
C LEU A 97 -7.11 4.40 -15.30
N PHE A 98 -7.56 4.62 -14.07
CA PHE A 98 -8.61 3.82 -13.42
C PHE A 98 -9.69 4.69 -12.78
N PRO A 99 -10.37 5.57 -13.54
CA PRO A 99 -11.30 6.54 -12.97
C PRO A 99 -12.50 5.89 -12.27
N ASP A 100 -13.01 4.78 -12.83
CA ASP A 100 -14.23 4.12 -12.36
C ASP A 100 -13.97 2.82 -11.57
N ALA A 101 -12.73 2.31 -11.59
CA ALA A 101 -12.39 1.03 -10.95
C ALA A 101 -12.12 1.17 -9.44
N PHE A 102 -11.70 2.36 -8.98
CA PHE A 102 -11.42 2.68 -7.59
C PHE A 102 -12.07 3.99 -7.17
N ALA A 103 -12.28 4.15 -5.87
CA ALA A 103 -12.59 5.44 -5.27
C ALA A 103 -11.30 6.10 -4.75
N TYR A 104 -11.31 7.43 -4.69
CA TYR A 104 -10.12 8.23 -4.40
C TYR A 104 -10.42 9.27 -3.32
N GLU A 105 -9.44 9.53 -2.46
CA GLU A 105 -9.48 10.66 -1.52
C GLU A 105 -8.47 11.71 -1.99
N GLY A 106 -8.90 12.59 -2.90
CA GLY A 106 -8.04 13.56 -3.57
C GLY A 106 -6.80 12.90 -4.19
N ASN A 107 -5.64 13.56 -4.10
CA ASN A 107 -4.37 13.04 -4.64
C ASN A 107 -3.55 12.24 -3.61
N ARG A 108 -4.17 11.73 -2.54
CA ARG A 108 -3.43 11.11 -1.44
C ARG A 108 -3.79 9.67 -1.13
N ALA A 109 -4.94 9.17 -1.58
CA ALA A 109 -5.33 7.80 -1.29
C ALA A 109 -6.22 7.16 -2.35
N VAL A 110 -6.04 5.85 -2.46
CA VAL A 110 -6.91 4.93 -3.20
C VAL A 110 -7.68 4.09 -2.17
N LEU A 111 -9.00 4.10 -2.27
CA LEU A 111 -9.92 3.40 -1.36
C LEU A 111 -10.23 2.00 -1.88
N LEU A 112 -10.25 1.03 -0.97
CA LEU A 112 -10.36 -0.40 -1.25
C LEU A 112 -11.56 -0.99 -0.48
N ALA A 113 -12.76 -0.77 -1.02
CA ALA A 113 -13.99 -1.36 -0.48
C ALA A 113 -13.95 -2.89 -0.53
N ASP A 114 -13.46 -3.43 -1.65
CA ASP A 114 -13.08 -4.83 -1.81
C ASP A 114 -11.77 -4.92 -2.61
N LEU A 115 -11.24 -6.14 -2.69
CA LEU A 115 -10.07 -6.43 -3.51
C LEU A 115 -10.40 -7.67 -4.35
N ASN A 116 -11.14 -7.50 -5.43
CA ASN A 116 -11.34 -8.53 -6.48
C ASN A 116 -10.11 -8.62 -7.42
N GLU A 117 -10.10 -9.55 -8.38
CA GLU A 117 -8.95 -9.77 -9.27
C GLU A 117 -8.57 -8.56 -10.12
N GLU A 118 -9.55 -7.84 -10.66
CA GLU A 118 -9.32 -6.62 -11.46
C GLU A 118 -8.67 -5.53 -10.61
N ARG A 119 -9.20 -5.31 -9.41
CA ARG A 119 -8.64 -4.36 -8.44
C ARG A 119 -7.26 -4.78 -7.96
N ARG A 120 -6.97 -6.08 -7.83
CA ARG A 120 -5.60 -6.56 -7.56
C ARG A 120 -4.66 -6.17 -8.69
N ALA A 121 -5.04 -6.36 -9.94
CA ALA A 121 -4.20 -6.02 -11.08
C ALA A 121 -3.91 -4.50 -11.14
N GLY A 122 -4.93 -3.66 -10.99
CA GLY A 122 -4.75 -2.21 -10.91
C GLY A 122 -3.87 -1.81 -9.72
N LEU A 123 -4.10 -2.38 -8.54
CA LEU A 123 -3.32 -2.09 -7.35
C LEU A 123 -1.83 -2.48 -7.51
N ARG A 124 -1.51 -3.57 -8.22
CA ARG A 124 -0.11 -3.91 -8.56
C ARG A 124 0.56 -2.80 -9.36
N MET A 125 -0.16 -2.16 -10.29
CA MET A 125 0.36 -1.01 -11.02
C MET A 125 0.62 0.18 -10.10
N LEU A 126 -0.31 0.53 -9.21
CA LEU A 126 -0.12 1.59 -8.22
C LEU A 126 1.12 1.33 -7.35
N ILE A 127 1.26 0.11 -6.84
CA ILE A 127 2.39 -0.32 -6.01
C ILE A 127 3.70 -0.16 -6.77
N ARG A 128 3.79 -0.68 -8.00
CA ARG A 128 4.99 -0.52 -8.85
C ARG A 128 5.35 0.93 -9.08
N SER A 129 4.36 1.77 -9.39
CA SER A 129 4.56 3.21 -9.55
C SER A 129 5.11 3.84 -8.27
N CYS A 130 4.61 3.47 -7.10
CA CYS A 130 5.15 3.94 -5.82
C CYS A 130 6.61 3.50 -5.61
N LEU A 131 6.89 2.21 -5.82
CA LEU A 131 8.21 1.61 -5.57
C LEU A 131 9.30 2.11 -6.53
N ARG A 132 8.92 2.68 -7.68
CA ARG A 132 9.83 3.22 -8.71
C ARG A 132 9.75 4.74 -8.87
N TYR A 133 8.94 5.42 -8.06
CA TYR A 133 8.80 6.88 -8.14
C TYR A 133 10.08 7.57 -7.67
N LYS A 134 10.75 8.29 -8.57
CA LYS A 134 11.90 9.12 -8.24
C LYS A 134 11.40 10.51 -7.90
N LEU A 135 11.57 10.91 -6.63
CA LEU A 135 11.35 12.28 -6.17
C LEU A 135 12.38 13.24 -6.78
#